data_AF-A0A1Q8L968-F1
#
_entry.id   AF-A0A1Q8L968-F1
#
_cell.length_a   1.000
_cell.length_b   1.000
_cell.length_c   1.000
_cell.angle_alpha   90.00
_cell.angle_beta   90.00
_cell.angle_gamma   90.00
#
_symmetry.space_group_name_H-M   'P 1'
#
loop_
_entity.id
_entity.type
_entity.pdbx_description
1 polymer ?
#
loop_
_entity_poly.entity_id
_entity_poly.type
_entity_poly.pdbx_seq_one_letter_code
_entity_poly.pdbx_strand_id
1 'polypeptide(L)'
;MGIWSEAGPELILDLSRVDFLGTAGLNSLLQSRDMMGAEGKRLRVHCGSSRPARRALQVTGAMDLFDVVDRIPEEPVPSRNMLFGVPEPDVRLNGQRRSNEG
;
A
#
# COMPACT_ATOMS: atom_id res chain seq x y z
N MET A 1 -20.58 -2.38 17.30
CA MET A 1 -19.83 -3.57 16.86
C MET A 1 -18.81 -3.09 15.83
N GLY A 2 -17.59 -2.77 16.27
CA GLY A 2 -16.57 -2.18 15.41
C GLY A 2 -15.96 -3.23 14.49
N ILE A 3 -15.89 -2.92 13.20
CA ILE A 3 -15.08 -3.64 12.22
C ILE A 3 -13.60 -3.39 12.52
N TRP A 4 -12.99 -4.22 13.36
CA TRP A 4 -11.54 -4.23 13.50
C TRP A 4 -10.99 -4.92 12.24
N SER A 5 -10.29 -4.16 11.39
CA SER A 5 -9.64 -4.70 10.21
C SER A 5 -8.50 -5.62 10.67
N GLU A 6 -8.73 -6.92 10.57
CA GLU A 6 -7.77 -7.98 10.87
C GLU A 6 -6.75 -8.17 9.73
N ALA A 7 -6.52 -7.14 8.92
CA ALA A 7 -5.54 -7.19 7.87
C ALA A 7 -4.14 -6.99 8.47
N GLY A 8 -3.40 -8.08 8.66
CA GLY A 8 -1.98 -8.05 8.99
C GLY A 8 -1.17 -7.22 7.97
N PRO A 9 0.07 -6.81 8.33
CA PRO A 9 0.89 -5.96 7.48
C PRO A 9 1.08 -6.55 6.08
N GLU A 10 0.96 -5.70 5.07
CA GLU A 10 1.01 -6.05 3.65
C GLU A 10 2.14 -5.30 2.95
N LEU A 11 2.84 -5.97 2.02
CA LEU A 11 3.82 -5.39 1.11
C LEU A 11 3.32 -5.54 -0.32
N ILE A 12 3.28 -4.44 -1.06
CA ILE A 12 3.01 -4.45 -2.50
C ILE A 12 4.32 -4.18 -3.22
N LEU A 13 4.76 -5.13 -4.04
CA LEU A 13 5.95 -4.98 -4.87
C LEU A 13 5.56 -4.42 -6.24
N ASP A 14 6.03 -3.22 -6.55
CA ASP A 14 5.82 -2.58 -7.85
C ASP A 14 6.84 -3.08 -8.88
N LEU A 15 6.35 -3.79 -9.90
CA LEU A 15 7.11 -4.29 -11.04
C LEU A 15 6.85 -3.49 -12.32
N SER A 16 6.12 -2.37 -12.26
CA SER A 16 5.72 -1.57 -13.43
C SER A 16 6.87 -1.14 -14.33
N ARG A 17 8.07 -1.00 -13.75
CA ARG A 17 9.31 -0.60 -14.41
C ARG A 17 10.29 -1.74 -14.71
N VAL A 18 9.95 -2.98 -14.37
CA VAL A 18 10.80 -4.14 -14.67
C VAL A 18 10.70 -4.47 -16.14
N ASP A 19 11.82 -4.47 -16.85
CA ASP A 19 11.92 -4.77 -18.27
C ASP A 19 12.27 -6.24 -18.55
N PHE A 20 12.81 -6.95 -17.56
CA PHE A 20 13.14 -8.38 -17.64
C PHE A 20 12.91 -9.10 -16.29
N LEU A 21 12.20 -10.23 -16.33
CA LEU A 21 11.99 -11.10 -15.17
C LEU A 21 12.36 -12.56 -15.54
N GLY A 22 13.60 -12.94 -15.27
CA GLY A 22 14.11 -14.30 -15.44
C GLY A 22 13.97 -15.17 -14.19
N THR A 23 14.54 -16.38 -14.23
CA THR A 23 14.44 -17.37 -13.15
C THR A 23 14.92 -16.86 -11.80
N ALA A 24 16.03 -16.10 -11.75
CA ALA A 24 16.54 -15.55 -10.51
C ALA A 24 15.53 -14.61 -9.83
N GLY A 25 14.96 -13.67 -10.60
CA GLY A 25 13.94 -12.77 -10.09
C GLY A 25 12.67 -13.51 -9.66
N LEU A 26 12.22 -14.50 -10.43
CA LEU A 26 11.06 -15.30 -10.07
C LEU A 26 11.27 -16.07 -8.76
N ASN A 27 12.43 -16.72 -8.61
CA ASN A 27 12.78 -17.42 -7.37
C ASN A 27 12.82 -16.47 -6.18
N SER A 28 13.41 -15.28 -6.33
CA SER A 28 13.41 -14.26 -5.28
C SER A 28 12.00 -13.84 -4.89
N LEU A 29 11.07 -13.69 -5.85
CA LEU A 29 9.67 -13.38 -5.55
C LEU A 29 9.00 -14.50 -4.74
N LEU A 30 9.19 -15.77 -5.15
CA LEU A 30 8.61 -16.93 -4.47
C LEU A 30 9.15 -17.06 -3.05
N GLN A 31 10.46 -16.94 -2.86
CA GLN A 31 11.10 -16.98 -1.54
C GLN A 31 10.61 -15.84 -0.64
N SER A 32 10.46 -14.62 -1.19
CA SER A 32 9.95 -13.48 -0.44
C SER A 32 8.51 -13.69 0.02
N ARG A 33 7.67 -14.26 -0.85
CA ARG A 33 6.29 -14.62 -0.48
C ARG A 33 6.27 -15.64 0.65
N ASP A 34 7.04 -16.71 0.53
CA ASP A 34 7.05 -17.80 1.51
C ASP A 34 7.57 -17.29 2.88
N MET A 35 8.62 -16.46 2.87
CA MET A 35 9.14 -15.79 4.06
C MET A 35 8.10 -14.89 4.73
N MET A 36 7.40 -14.05 3.95
CA MET A 36 6.35 -13.19 4.49
C MET A 36 5.15 -13.99 5.02
N GLY A 37 4.74 -15.03 4.29
CA GLY A 37 3.65 -15.91 4.70
C GLY A 37 3.95 -16.63 6.01
N ALA A 38 5.20 -17.05 6.23
CA ALA A 38 5.64 -17.64 7.50
C ALA A 38 5.53 -16.67 8.69
N GLU A 39 5.57 -15.35 8.44
CA GLU A 39 5.38 -14.30 9.44
C GLU A 39 3.92 -13.80 9.54
N GLY A 40 2.98 -14.44 8.83
CA GLY A 40 1.57 -14.00 8.78
C GLY A 40 1.37 -12.69 8.03
N LYS A 41 2.34 -12.27 7.20
CA LYS A 41 2.27 -11.09 6.33
C LYS A 41 1.88 -11.47 4.92
N ARG A 42 1.41 -10.51 4.13
CA ARG A 42 1.03 -10.73 2.73
C ARG A 42 1.94 -9.99 1.77
N LEU A 43 2.42 -10.69 0.74
CA LEU A 43 3.11 -10.10 -0.41
C LEU A 43 2.17 -10.07 -1.61
N ARG A 44 1.96 -8.87 -2.16
CA ARG A 44 1.19 -8.63 -3.38
C ARG A 44 2.09 -8.05 -4.45
N VAL A 45 1.68 -8.19 -5.70
CA VAL A 45 2.50 -7.75 -6.85
C VAL A 45 1.69 -6.82 -7.73
N HIS A 46 2.25 -5.66 -8.06
CA HIS A 46 1.70 -4.75 -9.05
C HIS A 46 2.53 -4.81 -10.33
N CYS A 47 2.03 -5.43 -11.40
CA CYS A 47 2.78 -5.46 -12.66
C CYS A 47 2.72 -4.15 -13.45
N GLY A 48 1.77 -3.25 -13.14
CA GLY A 48 1.52 -2.03 -13.91
C GLY A 48 1.50 -2.27 -15.41
N SER A 49 2.26 -1.45 -16.15
CA SER A 49 2.45 -1.56 -17.60
C SER A 49 3.54 -2.55 -18.03
N SER A 50 4.23 -3.22 -17.11
CA SER A 50 5.30 -4.16 -17.46
C SER A 50 4.74 -5.45 -18.07
N ARG A 51 4.78 -5.52 -19.40
CA ARG A 51 4.48 -6.75 -20.16
C ARG A 51 5.48 -7.87 -19.86
N PRO A 52 6.81 -7.63 -19.78
CA PRO A 52 7.77 -8.69 -19.47
C PRO A 52 7.52 -9.34 -18.11
N ALA A 53 7.30 -8.55 -17.05
CA ALA A 53 7.03 -9.09 -15.72
C ALA A 53 5.73 -9.89 -15.68
N ARG A 54 4.64 -9.33 -16.23
CA ARG A 54 3.35 -10.04 -16.30
C ARG A 54 3.46 -11.35 -17.09
N ARG A 55 4.16 -11.33 -18.23
CA ARG A 55 4.29 -12.54 -19.07
C ARG A 55 5.13 -13.62 -18.40
N ALA A 56 6.21 -13.24 -17.72
CA ALA A 56 7.05 -14.19 -16.98
C ALA A 56 6.26 -14.91 -15.88
N LEU A 57 5.40 -14.20 -15.14
CA LEU A 57 4.52 -14.81 -14.14
C LEU A 57 3.48 -15.75 -14.77
N GLN A 58 2.89 -15.36 -15.90
CA GLN A 58 1.89 -16.17 -16.59
C GLN A 58 2.46 -17.45 -17.19
N VAL A 59 3.60 -17.37 -17.90
CA VAL A 59 4.20 -18.54 -18.59
C VAL A 59 4.66 -19.59 -17.60
N THR A 60 5.14 -19.16 -16.44
CA THR A 60 5.64 -20.06 -15.40
C THR A 60 4.54 -20.58 -14.47
N GLY A 61 3.29 -20.12 -14.64
CA GLY A 61 2.18 -20.42 -13.72
C GLY A 61 2.29 -19.72 -12.36
N ALA A 62 3.34 -18.93 -12.13
CA ALA A 62 3.53 -18.23 -10.87
C ALA A 62 2.46 -17.15 -10.61
N MET A 63 1.77 -16.68 -11.66
CA MET A 63 0.65 -15.73 -11.55
C MET A 63 -0.41 -16.20 -10.53
N ASP A 64 -0.71 -17.49 -10.50
CA ASP A 64 -1.74 -18.06 -9.61
C ASP A 64 -1.29 -18.14 -8.14
N LEU A 65 0.00 -17.89 -7.89
CA LEU A 65 0.60 -17.96 -6.57
C LEU A 65 0.82 -16.59 -5.92
N PHE A 66 0.45 -15.50 -6.60
CA PHE A 66 0.51 -14.14 -6.09
C PHE A 66 -0.86 -13.49 -6.18
N ASP A 67 -1.20 -12.67 -5.17
CA ASP A 67 -2.28 -11.70 -5.31
C ASP A 67 -1.75 -10.51 -6.11
N VAL A 68 -2.16 -10.45 -7.38
CA VAL A 68 -1.74 -9.41 -8.33
C VAL A 68 -2.73 -8.26 -8.30
N VAL A 69 -2.23 -7.06 -8.01
CA VAL A 69 -3.05 -5.85 -7.93
C VAL A 69 -2.97 -5.02 -9.20
N ASP A 70 -4.12 -4.54 -9.64
CA ASP A 70 -4.20 -3.64 -10.80
C ASP A 70 -3.84 -2.19 -10.46
N ARG A 71 -3.91 -1.81 -9.17
CA ARG A 71 -3.52 -0.49 -8.68
C ARG A 71 -2.84 -0.62 -7.32
N ILE A 72 -1.81 0.19 -7.11
CA ILE A 72 -1.24 0.39 -5.78
C ILE A 72 -2.17 1.36 -5.05
N PRO A 73 -2.69 1.02 -3.87
CA PRO A 73 -3.44 1.97 -3.05
C PRO A 73 -2.57 3.20 -2.81
N GLU A 74 -3.12 4.39 -3.05
CA GLU A 74 -2.46 5.61 -2.58
C GLU A 74 -2.33 5.52 -1.06
N GLU A 75 -1.18 5.91 -0.51
CA GLU A 75 -1.03 5.99 0.94
C GLU A 75 -2.19 6.83 1.47
N PRO A 76 -3.00 6.30 2.41
CA PRO A 76 -4.04 7.10 3.02
C PRO A 76 -3.34 8.27 3.68
N VAL A 77 -3.57 9.48 3.15
CA VAL A 77 -3.07 10.71 3.77
C VAL A 77 -3.49 10.63 5.23
N PRO A 78 -2.55 10.57 6.20
CA PRO A 78 -2.92 10.37 7.57
C PRO A 78 -3.85 11.52 7.93
N SER A 79 -5.11 11.18 8.23
CA SER A 79 -6.12 12.12 8.69
C SER A 79 -5.78 12.52 10.11
N ARG A 80 -4.63 13.16 10.30
CA ARG A 80 -4.08 13.55 11.60
C ARG A 80 -4.92 14.63 12.28
N ASN A 81 -5.95 15.19 11.62
CA ASN A 81 -6.63 16.39 12.12
C ASN A 81 -8.14 16.54 11.79
N MET A 82 -8.84 15.51 11.29
CA MET A 82 -10.27 15.70 10.92
C MET A 82 -11.28 15.29 11.99
N LEU A 83 -10.89 14.51 13.00
CA LEU A 83 -11.82 14.11 14.07
C LEU A 83 -12.03 15.21 15.12
N PHE A 84 -11.07 16.13 15.26
CA PHE A 84 -11.18 17.34 16.07
C PHE A 84 -10.41 18.45 15.34
N GLY A 85 -11.11 19.29 14.57
CA GLY A 85 -10.49 20.48 14.00
C GLY A 85 -9.97 21.34 15.15
N VAL A 86 -8.65 21.46 15.29
CA VAL A 86 -8.04 22.45 16.17
C VAL A 86 -8.36 23.80 15.51
N PRO A 87 -9.17 24.67 16.13
CA PRO A 87 -9.36 26.01 15.59
C PRO A 87 -8.02 26.73 15.54
N GLU A 88 -7.86 27.63 14.58
CA GLU A 88 -6.67 28.49 14.52
C GLU A 88 -6.40 29.10 15.92
N PRO A 89 -5.12 29.26 16.33
CA PRO A 89 -4.76 29.62 17.71
C PRO A 89 -5.44 30.90 18.23
N ASP A 90 -5.89 31.77 17.31
CA ASP A 90 -6.54 33.04 17.60
C ASP A 90 -8.08 33.02 17.47
N VAL A 91 -8.66 31.86 17.20
CA VAL A 91 -10.11 31.65 17.03
C VAL A 91 -10.65 30.85 18.20
N ARG A 92 -11.55 31.47 18.96
CA ARG A 92 -12.26 30.80 20.06
C ARG A 92 -13.17 29.71 19.47
N LEU A 93 -13.54 28.70 20.28
CA LEU A 93 -14.45 27.61 19.88
C LEU A 93 -15.83 28.09 19.37
N ASN A 94 -16.21 29.34 19.67
CA ASN A 94 -17.42 29.99 19.20
C ASN A 94 -17.23 30.81 17.90
N GLY A 95 -16.07 30.71 17.23
CA GLY A 95 -15.78 31.39 15.97
C GLY A 95 -15.35 32.86 16.10
N GLN A 96 -15.27 33.44 17.31
CA GLN A 96 -14.78 34.80 17.47
C GLN A 96 -13.25 34.84 17.42
N ARG A 97 -12.73 35.59 16.45
CA ARG A 97 -11.31 35.95 16.37
C ARG A 97 -10.98 36.90 17.51
N ARG A 98 -9.86 36.71 18.20
CA ARG A 98 -9.35 37.71 19.16
C ARG A 98 -9.20 39.06 18.44
N SER A 99 -10.06 40.03 18.72
CA SER A 99 -9.76 41.43 18.42
C SER A 99 -8.74 41.89 19.44
N ASN A 100 -7.50 42.13 18.99
CA ASN A 100 -6.49 42.76 19.81
C ASN A 100 -6.79 44.27 19.81
N GLU A 101 -7.63 44.72 20.73
CA GLU A 101 -7.76 46.14 21.04
C GLU A 101 -6.67 46.48 22.06
N GLY A 102 -5.63 47.15 21.56
CA GLY A 102 -4.64 47.90 22.32
C GLY A 102 -4.58 49.32 21.77
#